data_AF-A0A1W9GVX2-F1
#
_entry.id   AF-A0A1W9GVX2-F1
#
_cell.length_a   1.000
_cell.length_b   1.000
_cell.length_c   1.000
_cell.angle_alpha   90.00
_cell.angle_beta   90.00
_cell.angle_gamma   90.00
#
_symmetry.space_group_name_H-M   'P 1'
#
loop_
_entity.id
_entity.type
_entity.pdbx_description
1 polymer ?
#
loop_
_entity_poly.entity_id
_entity_poly.type
_entity_poly.pdbx_seq_one_letter_code
_entity_poly.pdbx_strand_id
1 'polypeptide(L)'
;MHVQINDKFMIPLAAGNAVSKGWTSATQHRPMGVTWHWTASWNLQVCRDTIGGSHPTQKGIASAHYGVGRNFSEGIDRYVSLENRSWHVGKNQLLRWDGQPSNENTKGARATIGVETVNIGYAREGVKAGPDWIKAHSPNGKQAMLIQPWTEEQIEMMIQVGREIIGRWPAITWQDHHGHHDACPGYKVDVAGFPFARVLRGIYDDPAIPDIWSPFWTSAQRQRALVKLGYDLGRFGPNGDGVDGDWGRTSDAALSAFQKQNGLIVNGYWTTFVSRVVWNSLKDRSIDPDSLI
;
A
#
# COMPACT_ATOMS: atom_id res chain seq x y z
N MET A 1 -10.63 19.17 -8.43
CA MET A 1 -10.10 20.50 -8.05
C MET A 1 -8.58 20.41 -7.93
N HIS A 2 -7.79 21.42 -8.35
CA HIS A 2 -6.34 21.41 -8.17
C HIS A 2 -5.97 22.20 -6.91
N VAL A 3 -5.43 21.53 -5.89
CA VAL A 3 -5.01 22.16 -4.63
C VAL A 3 -3.54 22.57 -4.72
N GLN A 4 -3.14 23.72 -4.20
CA GLN A 4 -1.72 24.07 -4.17
C GLN A 4 -0.98 23.16 -3.16
N ILE A 5 0.08 22.48 -3.62
CA ILE A 5 0.95 21.68 -2.76
C ILE A 5 1.81 22.62 -1.91
N ASN A 6 1.77 22.41 -0.60
CA ASN A 6 2.37 23.31 0.36
C ASN A 6 3.80 22.88 0.74
N ASP A 7 4.78 23.68 0.30
CA ASP A 7 6.20 23.46 0.57
C ASP A 7 6.69 24.09 1.89
N LYS A 8 5.81 24.74 2.67
CA LYS A 8 6.21 25.38 3.95
C LYS A 8 6.66 24.35 5.00
N PHE A 9 6.31 23.08 4.82
CA PHE A 9 6.60 22.01 5.78
C PHE A 9 7.71 21.06 5.32
N MET A 10 8.56 21.55 4.42
CA MET A 10 9.75 20.82 4.01
C MET A 10 10.72 20.60 5.17
N ILE A 11 11.19 19.37 5.31
CA ILE A 11 12.21 18.97 6.28
C ILE A 11 13.58 19.46 5.76
N PRO A 12 14.38 20.17 6.57
CA PRO A 12 15.70 20.61 6.14
C PRO A 12 16.62 19.44 5.81
N LEU A 13 17.40 19.54 4.73
CA LEU A 13 18.44 18.56 4.41
C LEU A 13 19.67 18.78 5.31
N ALA A 14 19.60 18.25 6.53
CA ALA A 14 20.64 18.39 7.54
C ALA A 14 20.82 17.09 8.35
N ALA A 15 22.00 16.92 8.96
CA ALA A 15 22.26 15.78 9.84
C ALA A 15 21.23 15.71 10.98
N GLY A 16 20.81 14.49 11.33
CA GLY A 16 19.79 14.24 12.35
C GLY A 16 18.35 14.43 11.86
N ASN A 17 18.12 14.92 10.64
CA ASN A 17 16.79 14.89 10.03
C ASN A 17 16.55 13.57 9.29
N ALA A 18 15.30 13.14 9.24
CA ALA A 18 14.88 11.91 8.57
C ALA A 18 14.80 12.10 7.04
N VAL A 19 15.83 12.67 6.43
CA VAL A 19 15.90 12.92 4.99
C VAL A 19 17.31 12.62 4.52
N SER A 20 17.45 12.05 3.32
CA SER A 20 18.75 11.75 2.73
C SER A 20 18.88 12.32 1.33
N LYS A 21 20.07 12.84 1.01
CA LYS A 21 20.33 13.51 -0.27
C LYS A 21 20.30 12.53 -1.45
N GLY A 22 19.65 12.93 -2.53
CA GLY A 22 19.71 12.27 -3.84
C GLY A 22 19.01 10.91 -3.88
N TRP A 23 19.04 10.25 -5.03
CA TRP A 23 18.77 8.83 -5.19
C TRP A 23 20.09 8.04 -5.35
N THR A 24 20.05 6.72 -5.14
CA THR A 24 21.28 5.89 -5.06
C THR A 24 21.65 5.28 -6.41
N SER A 25 22.91 4.84 -6.57
CA SER A 25 23.34 4.11 -7.77
C SER A 25 22.59 2.78 -7.95
N ALA A 26 22.18 2.14 -6.85
CA ALA A 26 21.38 0.91 -6.87
C ALA A 26 20.01 1.10 -7.56
N THR A 27 19.53 2.34 -7.65
CA THR A 27 18.28 2.71 -8.33
C THR A 27 18.53 3.63 -9.52
N GLN A 28 19.75 3.63 -10.07
CA GLN A 28 20.15 4.48 -11.21
C GLN A 28 19.86 5.96 -10.97
N HIS A 29 20.02 6.42 -9.74
CA HIS A 29 19.78 7.80 -9.32
C HIS A 29 18.36 8.31 -9.58
N ARG A 30 17.35 7.43 -9.49
CA ARG A 30 15.92 7.76 -9.53
C ARG A 30 15.11 6.93 -8.53
N PRO A 31 13.86 7.32 -8.20
CA PRO A 31 12.93 6.43 -7.54
C PRO A 31 12.41 5.38 -8.53
N MET A 32 12.04 4.23 -7.98
CA MET A 32 11.59 3.05 -8.70
C MET A 32 10.11 2.74 -8.49
N GLY A 33 9.44 3.44 -7.56
CA GLY A 33 8.04 3.22 -7.25
C GLY A 33 7.50 4.15 -6.17
N VAL A 34 6.26 3.91 -5.76
CA VAL A 34 5.55 4.70 -4.74
C VAL A 34 5.01 3.78 -3.65
N THR A 35 5.37 4.08 -2.40
CA THR A 35 4.80 3.41 -1.22
C THR A 35 3.69 4.27 -0.65
N TRP A 36 2.48 3.72 -0.58
CA TRP A 36 1.33 4.37 0.04
C TRP A 36 1.15 3.94 1.49
N HIS A 37 0.83 4.90 2.33
CA HIS A 37 0.64 4.75 3.76
C HIS A 37 -0.68 5.34 4.21
N TRP A 38 -1.13 4.92 5.39
CA TRP A 38 -1.97 5.78 6.21
C TRP A 38 -1.18 6.30 7.41
N THR A 39 -1.57 7.48 7.88
CA THR A 39 -0.91 8.15 9.01
C THR A 39 -1.31 7.59 10.38
N ALA A 40 -2.40 6.81 10.45
CA ALA A 40 -3.05 6.43 11.71
C ALA A 40 -3.44 7.66 12.57
N SER A 41 -3.82 8.75 11.91
CA SER A 41 -4.13 10.04 12.52
C SER A 41 -5.43 10.64 11.96
N TRP A 42 -5.94 11.67 12.64
CA TRP A 42 -7.24 12.27 12.33
C TRP A 42 -7.22 13.37 11.28
N ASN A 43 -6.10 14.07 11.12
CA ASN A 43 -5.96 15.25 10.26
C ASN A 43 -4.50 15.43 9.81
N LEU A 44 -4.31 16.26 8.78
CA LEU A 44 -2.99 16.54 8.22
C LEU A 44 -2.06 17.25 9.22
N GLN A 45 -2.61 18.06 10.13
CA GLN A 45 -1.81 18.75 11.14
C GLN A 45 -1.06 17.74 12.04
N VAL A 46 -1.72 16.68 12.50
CA VAL A 46 -1.05 15.62 13.29
C VAL A 46 0.03 14.92 12.47
N CYS A 47 -0.23 14.62 11.19
CA CYS A 47 0.79 14.05 10.30
C CYS A 47 2.00 14.96 10.18
N ARG A 48 1.78 16.26 9.94
CA ARG A 48 2.81 17.29 9.82
C ARG A 48 3.65 17.39 11.09
N ASP A 49 3.03 17.48 12.24
CA ASP A 49 3.73 17.57 13.53
C ASP A 49 4.52 16.29 13.84
N THR A 50 4.08 15.15 13.31
CA THR A 50 4.73 13.85 13.58
C THR A 50 5.93 13.61 12.68
N ILE A 51 5.81 13.83 11.38
CA ILE A 51 6.80 13.36 10.37
C ILE A 51 7.19 14.42 9.33
N GLY A 52 6.70 15.66 9.44
CA GLY A 52 6.99 16.77 8.53
C GLY A 52 7.57 18.01 9.22
N GLY A 53 7.88 19.04 8.45
CA GLY A 53 8.36 20.32 8.97
C GLY A 53 9.79 20.30 9.54
N SER A 54 10.18 21.40 10.17
CA SER A 54 11.53 21.59 10.71
C SER A 54 11.75 20.94 12.08
N HIS A 55 10.66 20.65 12.81
CA HIS A 55 10.70 20.12 14.18
C HIS A 55 9.66 19.00 14.41
N PRO A 56 9.64 17.93 13.60
CA PRO A 56 8.71 16.82 13.82
C PRO A 56 9.01 16.06 15.11
N THR A 57 8.00 15.47 15.73
CA THR A 57 8.21 14.61 16.91
C THR A 57 9.02 13.35 16.57
N GLN A 58 8.97 12.87 15.31
CA GLN A 58 9.80 11.76 14.81
C GLN A 58 11.04 12.24 14.03
N LYS A 59 11.59 13.40 14.39
CA LYS A 59 12.85 13.90 13.83
C LYS A 59 13.95 12.84 13.94
N GLY A 60 14.58 12.55 12.80
CA GLY A 60 15.65 11.54 12.71
C GLY A 60 15.16 10.09 12.80
N ILE A 61 13.85 9.85 12.77
CA ILE A 61 13.24 8.51 12.86
C ILE A 61 12.43 8.20 11.61
N ALA A 62 11.53 9.08 11.21
CA ALA A 62 10.63 8.86 10.08
C ALA A 62 10.30 10.16 9.33
N SER A 63 9.96 10.02 8.05
CA SER A 63 9.42 11.08 7.19
C SER A 63 8.72 10.45 5.99
N ALA A 64 7.96 11.25 5.24
CA ALA A 64 7.45 10.91 3.92
C ALA A 64 7.76 12.03 2.92
N HIS A 65 7.49 11.84 1.63
CA HIS A 65 7.59 12.95 0.68
C HIS A 65 6.37 13.83 0.75
N TYR A 66 5.18 13.22 0.91
CA TYR A 66 3.91 13.92 0.95
C TYR A 66 3.06 13.49 2.15
N GLY A 67 2.28 14.44 2.67
CA GLY A 67 1.10 14.21 3.49
C GLY A 67 -0.15 14.70 2.77
N VAL A 68 -1.20 13.89 2.70
CA VAL A 68 -2.46 14.20 2.01
C VAL A 68 -3.62 14.21 3.01
N GLY A 69 -4.23 15.38 3.22
CA GLY A 69 -5.36 15.59 4.13
C GLY A 69 -6.64 14.86 3.73
N ARG A 70 -7.67 14.90 4.57
CA ARG A 70 -8.98 14.26 4.30
C ARG A 70 -9.90 15.04 3.36
N ASN A 71 -9.61 16.31 3.12
CA ASN A 71 -10.43 17.21 2.32
C ASN A 71 -9.56 18.35 1.79
N PHE A 72 -10.08 19.13 0.84
CA PHE A 72 -9.34 20.21 0.20
C PHE A 72 -8.92 21.32 1.18
N SER A 73 -9.64 21.49 2.29
CA SER A 73 -9.29 22.49 3.31
C SER A 73 -8.04 22.10 4.11
N GLU A 74 -7.80 20.80 4.33
CA GLU A 74 -6.54 20.31 4.89
C GLU A 74 -5.42 20.38 3.85
N GLY A 75 -5.70 19.99 2.62
CA GLY A 75 -4.79 20.13 1.48
C GLY A 75 -3.69 19.05 1.39
N ILE A 76 -2.59 19.42 0.74
CA ILE A 76 -1.43 18.56 0.50
C ILE A 76 -0.18 19.28 0.98
N ASP A 77 0.64 18.60 1.79
CA ASP A 77 1.96 19.09 2.19
C ASP A 77 3.07 18.26 1.53
N ARG A 78 4.15 18.94 1.10
CA ARG A 78 5.41 18.28 0.76
C ARG A 78 6.38 18.41 1.94
N TYR A 79 6.91 17.29 2.40
CA TYR A 79 7.88 17.23 3.49
C TYR A 79 9.30 16.92 3.01
N VAL A 80 9.46 16.18 1.91
CA VAL A 80 10.76 15.87 1.31
C VAL A 80 10.66 16.07 -0.20
N SER A 81 11.66 16.71 -0.80
CA SER A 81 11.67 16.93 -2.26
C SER A 81 11.81 15.61 -2.99
N LEU A 82 11.26 15.55 -4.22
CA LEU A 82 11.37 14.37 -5.08
C LEU A 82 12.80 14.03 -5.53
N GLU A 83 13.76 14.92 -5.28
CA GLU A 83 15.19 14.68 -5.54
C GLU A 83 15.90 13.98 -4.38
N ASN A 84 15.23 13.84 -3.24
CA ASN A 84 15.78 13.30 -2.00
C ASN A 84 14.96 12.10 -1.54
N ARG A 85 15.47 11.38 -0.55
CA ARG A 85 14.85 10.18 0.03
C ARG A 85 14.25 10.50 1.39
N SER A 86 12.98 10.16 1.58
CA SER A 86 12.32 10.12 2.89
C SER A 86 12.51 8.76 3.59
N TRP A 87 12.23 8.70 4.88
CA TRP A 87 12.42 7.50 5.73
C TRP A 87 11.08 6.86 6.10
N HIS A 88 10.24 6.57 5.10
CA HIS A 88 8.84 6.18 5.29
C HIS A 88 8.64 4.68 5.54
N VAL A 89 9.46 3.81 4.93
CA VAL A 89 9.24 2.35 4.99
C VAL A 89 9.74 1.73 6.31
N GLY A 90 10.66 2.39 7.04
CA GLY A 90 11.12 1.90 8.35
C GLY A 90 11.87 0.57 8.32
N LYS A 91 11.57 -0.35 9.25
CA LYS A 91 12.27 -1.64 9.46
C LYS A 91 11.56 -2.82 8.82
N ASN A 92 12.22 -3.98 8.77
CA ASN A 92 11.68 -5.26 8.26
C ASN A 92 11.17 -5.18 6.82
N GLN A 93 11.94 -4.52 5.94
CA GLN A 93 11.65 -4.41 4.51
C GLN A 93 12.05 -5.71 3.82
N LEU A 94 11.11 -6.64 3.72
CA LEU A 94 11.33 -7.98 3.14
C LEU A 94 11.29 -7.95 1.61
N LEU A 95 10.39 -7.15 1.04
CA LEU A 95 10.19 -7.05 -0.40
C LEU A 95 10.56 -5.66 -0.93
N ARG A 96 11.07 -5.64 -2.16
CA ARG A 96 11.26 -4.46 -3.01
C ARG A 96 9.96 -4.08 -3.69
N TRP A 97 9.98 -2.92 -4.35
CA TRP A 97 8.90 -2.39 -5.19
C TRP A 97 8.47 -3.33 -6.33
N ASP A 98 9.30 -4.31 -6.71
CA ASP A 98 9.06 -5.30 -7.77
C ASP A 98 8.77 -6.71 -7.22
N GLY A 99 8.56 -6.85 -5.91
CA GLY A 99 8.27 -8.11 -5.25
C GLY A 99 9.48 -9.02 -5.01
N GLN A 100 10.68 -8.59 -5.40
CA GLN A 100 11.93 -9.31 -5.14
C GLN A 100 12.43 -9.06 -3.71
N PRO A 101 13.35 -9.89 -3.19
CA PRO A 101 13.93 -9.67 -1.86
C PRO A 101 14.61 -8.31 -1.74
N SER A 102 14.31 -7.60 -0.65
CA SER A 102 14.92 -6.33 -0.30
C SER A 102 16.23 -6.51 0.48
N ASN A 103 17.14 -5.58 0.31
CA ASN A 103 18.40 -5.50 1.05
C ASN A 103 18.74 -4.04 1.38
N GLU A 104 19.85 -3.79 2.08
CA GLU A 104 20.24 -2.46 2.52
C GLU A 104 20.39 -1.41 1.41
N ASN A 105 20.62 -1.82 0.17
CA ASN A 105 20.78 -0.93 -0.98
C ASN A 105 19.48 -0.73 -1.76
N THR A 106 18.55 -1.68 -1.70
CA THR A 106 17.30 -1.71 -2.50
C THR A 106 16.04 -1.59 -1.66
N LYS A 107 16.16 -1.41 -0.35
CA LYS A 107 15.01 -1.20 0.54
C LYS A 107 14.19 0.01 0.09
N GLY A 108 12.87 -0.06 0.19
CA GLY A 108 11.93 0.98 -0.26
C GLY A 108 12.27 2.39 0.25
N ALA A 109 12.74 2.56 1.50
CA ALA A 109 13.20 3.87 1.98
C ALA A 109 14.37 4.48 1.16
N ARG A 110 15.06 3.68 0.33
CA ARG A 110 16.09 4.13 -0.61
C ARG A 110 15.61 4.25 -2.06
N ALA A 111 14.46 3.66 -2.38
CA ALA A 111 14.07 3.36 -3.74
C ALA A 111 12.69 3.85 -4.12
N THR A 112 11.84 4.23 -3.17
CA THR A 112 10.45 4.61 -3.45
C THR A 112 10.11 5.97 -2.87
N ILE A 113 9.03 6.54 -3.41
CA ILE A 113 8.43 7.77 -2.90
C ILE A 113 7.35 7.39 -1.89
N GLY A 114 7.52 7.75 -0.62
CA GLY A 114 6.48 7.61 0.41
C GLY A 114 5.41 8.69 0.34
N VAL A 115 4.14 8.28 0.32
CA VAL A 115 2.95 9.15 0.39
C VAL A 115 2.09 8.75 1.59
N GLU A 116 1.90 9.67 2.51
CA GLU A 116 1.10 9.49 3.73
C GLU A 116 -0.29 10.05 3.54
N THR A 117 -1.31 9.20 3.71
CA THR A 117 -2.72 9.59 3.57
C THR A 117 -3.35 9.71 4.95
N VAL A 118 -4.03 10.82 5.22
CA VAL A 118 -4.70 11.02 6.51
C VAL A 118 -5.87 10.06 6.64
N ASN A 119 -5.68 9.04 7.46
CA ASN A 119 -6.64 7.98 7.72
C ASN A 119 -6.30 7.37 9.09
N ILE A 120 -7.32 7.16 9.91
CA ILE A 120 -7.16 6.68 11.30
C ILE A 120 -6.82 5.18 11.38
N GLY A 121 -6.80 4.50 10.22
CA GLY A 121 -6.60 3.07 10.06
C GLY A 121 -7.90 2.31 10.30
N TYR A 122 -7.84 1.34 11.21
CA TYR A 122 -8.93 0.41 11.45
C TYR A 122 -9.52 0.51 12.86
N ALA A 123 -10.71 -0.09 13.01
CA ALA A 123 -11.50 -0.05 14.23
C ALA A 123 -10.81 -0.85 15.34
N ARG A 124 -10.73 -0.24 16.52
CA ARG A 124 -10.01 -0.77 17.68
C ARG A 124 -10.56 -0.11 18.94
N GLU A 125 -10.04 -0.46 20.11
CA GLU A 125 -10.38 0.23 21.34
C GLU A 125 -10.20 1.75 21.18
N GLY A 126 -11.24 2.53 21.48
CA GLY A 126 -11.27 3.99 21.29
C GLY A 126 -11.57 4.49 19.87
N VAL A 127 -11.61 3.63 18.85
CA VAL A 127 -11.95 3.99 17.46
C VAL A 127 -13.05 3.06 16.95
N LYS A 128 -14.29 3.53 17.02
CA LYS A 128 -15.47 2.77 16.55
C LYS A 128 -15.57 2.82 15.03
N ALA A 129 -15.94 1.69 14.42
CA ALA A 129 -16.21 1.64 12.99
C ALA A 129 -17.47 2.45 12.63
N GLY A 130 -17.40 3.18 11.53
CA GLY A 130 -18.57 3.76 10.88
C GLY A 130 -19.32 2.73 10.03
N PRO A 131 -20.55 3.04 9.59
CA PRO A 131 -21.39 2.13 8.81
C PRO A 131 -20.83 1.82 7.40
N ASP A 132 -19.95 2.68 6.89
CA ASP A 132 -19.33 2.62 5.56
C ASP A 132 -17.88 2.09 5.59
N TRP A 133 -17.43 1.56 6.72
CA TRP A 133 -16.05 1.12 6.87
C TRP A 133 -15.76 -0.17 6.09
N ILE A 134 -14.60 -0.19 5.45
CA ILE A 134 -14.19 -1.21 4.50
C ILE A 134 -13.68 -2.43 5.28
N LYS A 135 -14.24 -3.61 5.01
CA LYS A 135 -13.72 -4.86 5.56
C LYS A 135 -12.52 -5.34 4.74
N ALA A 136 -11.35 -5.44 5.36
CA ALA A 136 -10.16 -6.03 4.76
C ALA A 136 -9.40 -6.87 5.80
N HIS A 137 -8.50 -7.74 5.34
CA HIS A 137 -7.65 -8.56 6.20
C HIS A 137 -6.19 -8.20 6.03
N SER A 138 -5.43 -8.35 7.11
CA SER A 138 -3.96 -8.23 7.11
C SER A 138 -3.32 -9.12 6.03
N PRO A 139 -2.06 -8.87 5.63
CA PRO A 139 -1.41 -9.67 4.58
C PRO A 139 -1.37 -11.18 4.90
N ASN A 140 -1.27 -11.56 6.17
CA ASN A 140 -1.33 -12.97 6.59
C ASN A 140 -2.75 -13.55 6.72
N GLY A 141 -3.79 -12.78 6.36
CA GLY A 141 -5.20 -13.19 6.41
C GLY A 141 -5.82 -13.32 7.81
N LYS A 142 -5.03 -13.20 8.88
CA LYS A 142 -5.47 -13.58 10.25
C LYS A 142 -6.20 -12.49 11.01
N GLN A 143 -6.01 -11.22 10.65
CA GLN A 143 -6.67 -10.09 11.31
C GLN A 143 -7.70 -9.48 10.36
N ALA A 144 -8.98 -9.64 10.68
CA ALA A 144 -10.04 -8.85 10.07
C ALA A 144 -10.01 -7.41 10.60
N MET A 145 -10.09 -6.45 9.70
CA MET A 145 -10.06 -5.02 9.99
C MET A 145 -11.27 -4.35 9.33
N LEU A 146 -11.93 -3.46 10.06
CA LEU A 146 -12.85 -2.48 9.49
C LEU A 146 -12.06 -1.18 9.36
N ILE A 147 -11.91 -0.67 8.15
CA ILE A 147 -10.98 0.42 7.81
C ILE A 147 -11.77 1.66 7.43
N GLN A 148 -11.34 2.82 7.91
CA GLN A 148 -11.93 4.10 7.53
C GLN A 148 -11.78 4.30 6.00
N PRO A 149 -12.85 4.66 5.27
CA PRO A 149 -12.73 4.95 3.85
C PRO A 149 -12.01 6.28 3.59
N TRP A 150 -11.46 6.39 2.38
CA TRP A 150 -10.92 7.64 1.83
C TRP A 150 -12.06 8.44 1.20
N THR A 151 -12.08 9.75 1.44
CA THR A 151 -13.09 10.65 0.86
C THR A 151 -12.80 10.90 -0.62
N GLU A 152 -13.81 11.36 -1.35
CA GLU A 152 -13.69 11.78 -2.75
C GLU A 152 -12.61 12.86 -2.93
N GLU A 153 -12.63 13.90 -2.09
CA GLU A 153 -11.65 14.98 -2.13
C GLU A 153 -10.23 14.50 -1.85
N GLN A 154 -10.08 13.58 -0.89
CA GLN A 154 -8.78 12.97 -0.60
C GLN A 154 -8.27 12.17 -1.80
N ILE A 155 -9.14 11.42 -2.50
CA ILE A 155 -8.79 10.68 -3.71
C ILE A 155 -8.32 11.63 -4.82
N GLU A 156 -9.00 12.74 -5.04
CA GLU A 156 -8.55 13.76 -6.00
C GLU A 156 -7.16 14.31 -5.66
N MET A 157 -6.90 14.60 -4.40
CA MET A 157 -5.58 15.07 -3.95
C MET A 157 -4.50 13.99 -4.08
N MET A 158 -4.81 12.72 -3.81
CA MET A 158 -3.89 11.60 -4.02
C MET A 158 -3.56 11.41 -5.51
N ILE A 159 -4.56 11.57 -6.39
CA ILE A 159 -4.36 11.59 -7.85
C ILE A 159 -3.44 12.73 -8.25
N GLN A 160 -3.65 13.94 -7.70
CA GLN A 160 -2.79 15.09 -7.97
C GLN A 160 -1.33 14.83 -7.56
N VAL A 161 -1.10 14.30 -6.36
CA VAL A 161 0.25 13.92 -5.89
C VAL A 161 0.87 12.88 -6.82
N GLY A 162 0.12 11.85 -7.19
CA GLY A 162 0.60 10.82 -8.11
C GLY A 162 0.96 11.38 -9.49
N ARG A 163 0.14 12.29 -10.05
CA ARG A 163 0.41 12.98 -11.32
C ARG A 163 1.69 13.82 -11.27
N GLU A 164 1.94 14.51 -10.16
CA GLU A 164 3.22 15.21 -9.98
C GLU A 164 4.41 14.23 -9.99
N ILE A 165 4.29 13.13 -9.24
CA ILE A 165 5.34 12.10 -9.15
C ILE A 165 5.65 11.53 -10.54
N ILE A 166 4.64 11.09 -11.29
CA ILE A 166 4.86 10.48 -12.62
C ILE A 166 5.25 11.53 -13.67
N GLY A 167 4.84 12.79 -13.51
CA GLY A 167 5.30 13.89 -14.36
C GLY A 167 6.81 14.13 -14.22
N ARG A 168 7.36 13.92 -13.02
CA ARG A 168 8.81 13.97 -12.78
C ARG A 168 9.52 12.66 -13.15
N TRP A 169 8.88 11.53 -12.90
CA TRP A 169 9.46 10.18 -13.03
C TRP A 169 8.57 9.28 -13.90
N PRO A 170 8.50 9.51 -15.22
CA PRO A 170 7.52 8.86 -16.12
C PRO A 170 7.73 7.35 -16.31
N ALA A 171 8.86 6.81 -15.84
CA ALA A 171 9.11 5.38 -15.86
C ALA A 171 8.42 4.61 -14.73
N ILE A 172 7.89 5.31 -13.71
CA ILE A 172 7.05 4.70 -12.67
C ILE A 172 5.69 4.41 -13.30
N THR A 173 5.38 3.14 -13.45
CA THR A 173 4.10 2.65 -13.99
C THR A 173 3.13 2.32 -12.87
N TRP A 174 1.85 2.08 -13.19
CA TRP A 174 0.86 1.69 -12.20
C TRP A 174 1.25 0.44 -11.40
N GLN A 175 2.11 -0.40 -11.96
CA GLN A 175 2.62 -1.61 -11.33
C GLN A 175 3.68 -1.34 -10.24
N ASP A 176 4.23 -0.14 -10.18
CA ASP A 176 5.28 0.27 -9.25
C ASP A 176 4.71 0.94 -7.99
N HIS A 177 3.37 0.99 -7.86
CA HIS A 177 2.66 1.43 -6.66
C HIS A 177 2.30 0.25 -5.77
N HIS A 178 2.54 0.38 -4.47
CA HIS A 178 2.25 -0.65 -3.48
C HIS A 178 1.99 -0.01 -2.10
N GLY A 179 1.41 -0.78 -1.18
CA GLY A 179 1.22 -0.35 0.21
C GLY A 179 2.45 -0.63 1.07
N HIS A 180 2.54 0.01 2.24
CA HIS A 180 3.62 -0.29 3.20
C HIS A 180 3.66 -1.78 3.60
N HIS A 181 2.49 -2.40 3.75
CA HIS A 181 2.33 -3.81 4.08
C HIS A 181 2.88 -4.75 3.00
N ASP A 182 3.04 -4.29 1.76
CA ASP A 182 3.64 -5.09 0.69
C ASP A 182 5.16 -5.16 0.83
N ALA A 183 5.80 -4.06 1.23
CA ALA A 183 7.25 -4.01 1.47
C ALA A 183 7.64 -4.63 2.82
N CYS A 184 6.78 -4.49 3.83
CA CYS A 184 6.99 -4.97 5.20
C CYS A 184 5.91 -5.99 5.66
N PRO A 185 5.67 -7.06 4.90
CA PRO A 185 4.58 -7.98 5.20
C PRO A 185 4.84 -8.67 6.54
N GLY A 186 3.89 -8.56 7.47
CA GLY A 186 3.99 -9.06 8.84
C GLY A 186 4.42 -8.03 9.90
N TYR A 187 4.99 -6.90 9.50
CA TYR A 187 5.25 -5.77 10.39
C TYR A 187 4.23 -4.63 10.23
N LYS A 188 3.73 -4.44 9.00
CA LYS A 188 2.81 -3.37 8.63
C LYS A 188 1.52 -3.90 8.06
N VAL A 189 0.46 -3.14 8.26
CA VAL A 189 -0.89 -3.42 7.75
C VAL A 189 -1.47 -2.26 6.95
N ASP A 190 -0.85 -1.08 7.00
CA ASP A 190 -1.18 0.03 6.11
C ASP A 190 -0.68 -0.26 4.70
N VAL A 191 -1.37 0.10 3.62
CA VAL A 191 -2.65 0.77 3.57
C VAL A 191 -3.75 -0.23 3.12
N ALA A 192 -4.11 -1.19 3.98
CA ALA A 192 -5.17 -2.17 3.65
C ALA A 192 -6.50 -1.47 3.26
N GLY A 193 -7.25 -2.05 2.31
CA GLY A 193 -8.50 -1.45 1.82
C GLY A 193 -8.33 -0.19 0.95
N PHE A 194 -7.09 0.23 0.66
CA PHE A 194 -6.83 1.39 -0.18
C PHE A 194 -7.40 1.21 -1.60
N PRO A 195 -8.08 2.22 -2.17
CA PRO A 195 -8.70 2.14 -3.48
C PRO A 195 -7.66 2.32 -4.61
N PHE A 196 -6.66 1.43 -4.66
CA PHE A 196 -5.55 1.49 -5.62
C PHE A 196 -6.02 1.65 -7.06
N ALA A 197 -6.93 0.79 -7.54
CA ALA A 197 -7.40 0.85 -8.92
C ALA A 197 -7.97 2.22 -9.26
N ARG A 198 -8.81 2.78 -8.38
CA ARG A 198 -9.41 4.10 -8.58
C ARG A 198 -8.37 5.22 -8.60
N VAL A 199 -7.45 5.23 -7.64
CA VAL A 199 -6.38 6.24 -7.56
C VAL A 199 -5.46 6.14 -8.78
N LEU A 200 -5.03 4.93 -9.15
CA LEU A 200 -4.11 4.72 -10.27
C LEU A 200 -4.76 5.04 -11.62
N ARG A 201 -6.03 4.66 -11.84
CA ARG A 201 -6.78 5.09 -13.04
C ARG A 201 -6.79 6.60 -13.19
N GLY A 202 -6.96 7.34 -12.08
CA GLY A 202 -6.88 8.80 -12.08
C GLY A 202 -5.47 9.35 -12.32
N ILE A 203 -4.44 8.75 -11.72
CA ILE A 203 -3.04 9.18 -11.89
C ILE A 203 -2.61 9.06 -13.35
N TYR A 204 -2.88 7.90 -13.95
CA TYR A 204 -2.42 7.56 -15.31
C TYR A 204 -3.42 7.93 -16.41
N ASP A 205 -4.60 8.43 -16.04
CA ASP A 205 -5.72 8.70 -16.97
C ASP A 205 -6.08 7.46 -17.82
N ASP A 206 -6.01 6.29 -17.21
CA ASP A 206 -6.20 5.00 -17.87
C ASP A 206 -7.25 4.18 -17.13
N PRO A 207 -8.51 4.13 -17.62
CA PRO A 207 -9.58 3.34 -17.02
C PRO A 207 -9.36 1.82 -17.14
N ALA A 208 -8.46 1.36 -18.02
CA ALA A 208 -8.19 -0.05 -18.25
C ALA A 208 -7.27 -0.67 -17.19
N ILE A 209 -6.66 0.13 -16.29
CA ILE A 209 -5.89 -0.41 -15.16
C ILE A 209 -6.80 -1.35 -14.35
N PRO A 210 -6.41 -2.64 -14.19
CA PRO A 210 -7.24 -3.63 -13.51
C PRO A 210 -7.32 -3.37 -12.00
N ASP A 211 -8.42 -3.79 -11.38
CA ASP A 211 -8.51 -3.81 -9.91
C ASP A 211 -7.98 -5.12 -9.34
N ILE A 212 -6.66 -5.22 -9.25
CA ILE A 212 -6.01 -6.40 -8.68
C ILE A 212 -6.05 -6.43 -7.14
N TRP A 213 -6.73 -5.50 -6.46
CA TRP A 213 -6.69 -5.39 -4.99
C TRP A 213 -8.03 -5.72 -4.35
N SER A 214 -9.11 -5.05 -4.77
CA SER A 214 -10.41 -5.13 -4.09
C SER A 214 -11.00 -6.54 -4.04
N PRO A 215 -10.87 -7.37 -5.09
CA PRO A 215 -11.35 -8.76 -5.06
C PRO A 215 -10.61 -9.68 -4.11
N PHE A 216 -9.56 -9.21 -3.43
CA PHE A 216 -8.75 -10.01 -2.50
C PHE A 216 -8.57 -9.33 -1.13
N TRP A 217 -9.43 -8.40 -0.76
CA TRP A 217 -9.35 -7.75 0.55
C TRP A 217 -9.63 -8.69 1.71
N THR A 218 -10.48 -9.70 1.55
CA THR A 218 -10.89 -10.60 2.64
C THR A 218 -10.32 -12.01 2.52
N SER A 219 -10.22 -12.71 3.65
CA SER A 219 -9.79 -14.10 3.68
C SER A 219 -10.70 -15.00 2.85
N ALA A 220 -12.03 -14.83 2.91
CA ALA A 220 -12.96 -15.60 2.09
C ALA A 220 -12.73 -15.39 0.58
N GLN A 221 -12.51 -14.16 0.15
CA GLN A 221 -12.17 -13.82 -1.24
C GLN A 221 -10.86 -14.49 -1.70
N ARG A 222 -9.82 -14.42 -0.87
CA ARG A 222 -8.51 -15.06 -1.13
C ARG A 222 -8.62 -16.58 -1.18
N GLN A 223 -9.39 -17.19 -0.27
CA GLN A 223 -9.69 -18.63 -0.28
C GLN A 223 -10.44 -19.04 -1.55
N ARG A 224 -11.49 -18.31 -1.95
CA ARG A 224 -12.22 -18.55 -3.22
C ARG A 224 -11.26 -18.51 -4.42
N ALA A 225 -10.37 -17.52 -4.47
CA ALA A 225 -9.38 -17.41 -5.54
C ALA A 225 -8.47 -18.64 -5.59
N LEU A 226 -7.91 -19.08 -4.45
CA LEU A 226 -7.06 -20.27 -4.38
C LEU A 226 -7.83 -21.56 -4.78
N VAL A 227 -9.07 -21.74 -4.32
CA VAL A 227 -9.91 -22.88 -4.72
C VAL A 227 -10.15 -22.88 -6.24
N LYS A 228 -10.50 -21.73 -6.83
CA LYS A 228 -10.67 -21.59 -8.30
C LYS A 228 -9.37 -21.84 -9.07
N LEU A 229 -8.23 -21.58 -8.47
CA LEU A 229 -6.92 -21.91 -9.01
C LEU A 229 -6.51 -23.38 -8.79
N GLY A 230 -7.35 -24.17 -8.12
CA GLY A 230 -7.19 -25.62 -7.96
C GLY A 230 -6.41 -26.03 -6.71
N TYR A 231 -6.24 -25.14 -5.73
CA TYR A 231 -5.63 -25.47 -4.45
C TYR A 231 -6.68 -26.06 -3.51
N ASP A 232 -6.34 -27.15 -2.84
CA ASP A 232 -7.19 -27.79 -1.82
C ASP A 232 -7.06 -27.08 -0.48
N LEU A 233 -8.16 -26.51 0.00
CA LEU A 233 -8.24 -25.84 1.30
C LEU A 233 -8.96 -26.71 2.36
N GLY A 234 -9.31 -27.95 2.01
CA GLY A 234 -10.07 -28.88 2.85
C GLY A 234 -11.59 -28.79 2.61
N ARG A 235 -12.35 -29.30 3.58
CA ARG A 235 -13.83 -29.36 3.52
C ARG A 235 -14.52 -28.48 4.56
N PHE A 236 -13.88 -27.36 4.89
CA PHE A 236 -14.44 -26.35 5.80
C PHE A 236 -15.47 -25.47 5.09
N GLY A 237 -16.15 -24.62 5.86
CA GLY A 237 -17.14 -23.67 5.34
C GLY A 237 -18.50 -24.31 5.04
N PRO A 238 -19.51 -23.48 4.71
CA PRO A 238 -20.88 -23.94 4.50
C PRO A 238 -21.06 -24.86 3.28
N ASN A 239 -20.17 -24.74 2.28
CA ASN A 239 -20.22 -25.53 1.05
C ASN A 239 -19.29 -26.75 1.07
N GLY A 240 -18.49 -26.93 2.12
CA GLY A 240 -17.47 -27.98 2.20
C GLY A 240 -16.37 -27.85 1.15
N ASP A 241 -16.10 -26.64 0.66
CA ASP A 241 -15.10 -26.31 -0.37
C ASP A 241 -13.83 -25.65 0.21
N GLY A 242 -13.74 -25.53 1.54
CA GLY A 242 -12.61 -24.91 2.23
C GLY A 242 -12.69 -23.38 2.32
N VAL A 243 -13.78 -22.76 1.88
CA VAL A 243 -14.03 -21.32 2.00
C VAL A 243 -14.90 -21.05 3.22
N ASP A 244 -14.28 -20.78 4.37
CA ASP A 244 -14.94 -20.43 5.63
C ASP A 244 -14.75 -18.96 6.04
N GLY A 245 -13.85 -18.24 5.37
CA GLY A 245 -13.47 -16.88 5.72
C GLY A 245 -12.45 -16.77 6.85
N ASP A 246 -12.02 -17.90 7.43
CA ASP A 246 -11.05 -17.96 8.51
C ASP A 246 -9.69 -18.44 7.99
N TRP A 247 -8.70 -17.55 8.01
CA TRP A 247 -7.39 -17.87 7.44
C TRP A 247 -6.57 -18.79 8.36
N GLY A 248 -6.65 -20.09 8.07
CA GLY A 248 -6.01 -21.15 8.85
C GLY A 248 -4.81 -21.82 8.17
N ARG A 249 -4.41 -22.98 8.74
CA ARG A 249 -3.26 -23.77 8.28
C ARG A 249 -3.37 -24.20 6.81
N THR A 250 -4.56 -24.59 6.37
CA THR A 250 -4.78 -25.00 4.97
C THR A 250 -4.67 -23.83 4.01
N SER A 251 -5.15 -22.64 4.38
CA SER A 251 -4.94 -21.40 3.63
C SER A 251 -3.45 -21.00 3.57
N ASP A 252 -2.72 -21.10 4.69
CA ASP A 252 -1.27 -20.86 4.74
C ASP A 252 -0.51 -21.82 3.79
N ALA A 253 -0.88 -23.10 3.78
CA ALA A 253 -0.28 -24.11 2.91
C ALA A 253 -0.59 -23.86 1.43
N ALA A 254 -1.85 -23.55 1.10
CA ALA A 254 -2.28 -23.24 -0.26
C ALA A 254 -1.61 -21.97 -0.81
N LEU A 255 -1.51 -20.90 0.00
CA LEU A 255 -0.80 -19.68 -0.40
C LEU A 255 0.70 -19.95 -0.61
N SER A 256 1.34 -20.69 0.29
CA SER A 256 2.76 -21.02 0.16
C SER A 256 3.03 -21.86 -1.09
N ALA A 257 2.14 -22.81 -1.40
CA ALA A 257 2.19 -23.60 -2.63
C ALA A 257 2.00 -22.70 -3.86
N PHE A 258 1.05 -21.78 -3.83
CA PHE A 258 0.83 -20.82 -4.91
C PHE A 258 2.05 -19.93 -5.16
N GLN A 259 2.62 -19.37 -4.09
CA GLN A 259 3.83 -18.55 -4.19
C GLN A 259 4.97 -19.35 -4.82
N LYS A 260 5.20 -20.59 -4.35
CA LYS A 260 6.25 -21.47 -4.86
C LYS A 260 6.06 -21.81 -6.34
N GLN A 261 4.84 -22.19 -6.75
CA GLN A 261 4.54 -22.60 -8.12
C GLN A 261 4.68 -21.45 -9.13
N ASN A 262 4.47 -20.21 -8.68
CA ASN A 262 4.54 -19.04 -9.54
C ASN A 262 5.85 -18.24 -9.40
N GLY A 263 6.89 -18.82 -8.78
CA GLY A 263 8.19 -18.16 -8.64
C GLY A 263 8.19 -16.90 -7.76
N LEU A 264 7.19 -16.75 -6.88
CA LEU A 264 7.12 -15.68 -5.90
C LEU A 264 7.93 -16.04 -4.65
N ILE A 265 8.24 -15.03 -3.84
CA ILE A 265 8.84 -15.26 -2.52
C ILE A 265 7.84 -15.96 -1.60
N VAL A 266 8.19 -17.17 -1.15
CA VAL A 266 7.38 -17.98 -0.25
C VAL A 266 7.51 -17.44 1.17
N ASN A 267 6.68 -16.46 1.50
CA ASN A 267 6.67 -15.78 2.80
C ASN A 267 5.32 -15.90 3.52
N GLY A 268 4.30 -16.52 2.90
CA GLY A 268 2.98 -16.72 3.50
C GLY A 268 2.16 -15.43 3.63
N TYR A 269 2.53 -14.35 2.92
CA TYR A 269 1.80 -13.09 2.94
C TYR A 269 1.17 -12.77 1.59
N TRP A 270 -0.09 -12.38 1.61
CA TRP A 270 -0.86 -11.90 0.46
C TRP A 270 -0.56 -10.42 0.21
N THR A 271 0.42 -10.16 -0.66
CA THR A 271 0.82 -8.81 -1.10
C THR A 271 0.21 -8.45 -2.45
N THR A 272 0.40 -7.21 -2.92
CA THR A 272 0.04 -6.79 -4.27
C THR A 272 0.71 -7.64 -5.35
N PHE A 273 1.91 -8.17 -5.07
CA PHE A 273 2.65 -9.03 -6.00
C PHE A 273 1.95 -10.39 -6.16
N VAL A 274 1.49 -10.97 -5.05
CA VAL A 274 0.63 -12.17 -5.07
C VAL A 274 -0.66 -11.86 -5.80
N SER A 275 -1.32 -10.75 -5.46
CA SER A 275 -2.61 -10.36 -6.02
C SER A 275 -2.56 -10.22 -7.55
N ARG A 276 -1.47 -9.64 -8.08
CA ARG A 276 -1.23 -9.54 -9.54
C ARG A 276 -1.18 -10.90 -10.21
N VAL A 277 -0.43 -11.83 -9.65
CA VAL A 277 -0.28 -13.17 -10.24
C VAL A 277 -1.59 -13.96 -10.11
N VAL A 278 -2.28 -13.87 -8.97
CA VAL A 278 -3.60 -14.50 -8.77
C VAL A 278 -4.60 -13.95 -9.79
N TRP A 279 -4.68 -12.63 -9.94
CA TRP A 279 -5.54 -11.99 -10.93
C TRP A 279 -5.29 -12.53 -12.35
N ASN A 280 -4.03 -12.51 -12.80
CA ASN A 280 -3.67 -13.00 -14.14
C ASN A 280 -4.00 -14.49 -14.30
N SER A 281 -3.68 -15.32 -13.30
CA SER A 281 -3.97 -16.76 -13.33
C SER A 281 -5.47 -17.08 -13.39
N LEU A 282 -6.31 -16.26 -12.75
CA LEU A 282 -7.77 -16.39 -12.86
C LEU A 282 -8.24 -15.99 -14.25
N LYS A 283 -7.76 -14.87 -14.79
CA LYS A 283 -8.09 -14.40 -16.14
C LYS A 283 -7.67 -15.39 -17.21
N ASP A 284 -6.50 -16.01 -17.09
CA ASP A 284 -6.01 -17.04 -18.01
C ASP A 284 -6.91 -18.29 -18.02
N ARG A 285 -7.65 -18.54 -16.92
CA ARG A 285 -8.67 -19.59 -16.81
C ARG A 285 -10.08 -19.11 -17.18
N SER A 286 -10.20 -17.92 -17.76
CA SER A 286 -11.50 -17.27 -18.07
C SER A 286 -12.40 -17.11 -16.85
N ILE A 287 -11.81 -16.95 -15.66
CA ILE A 287 -12.52 -16.64 -14.42
C ILE A 287 -12.44 -15.14 -14.20
N ASP A 288 -13.60 -14.51 -14.00
CA ASP A 288 -13.67 -13.09 -13.67
C ASP A 288 -13.38 -12.88 -12.18
N PRO A 289 -12.27 -12.22 -11.78
CA PRO A 289 -11.95 -12.04 -10.37
C PRO A 289 -12.98 -11.17 -9.64
N ASP A 290 -13.69 -10.28 -10.33
CA ASP A 290 -14.73 -9.45 -9.71
C ASP A 290 -15.95 -10.28 -9.27
N SER A 291 -16.16 -11.46 -9.88
CA SER A 291 -17.17 -12.43 -9.42
C SER A 291 -16.85 -13.06 -8.06
N LEU A 292 -15.65 -12.82 -7.52
CA LEU A 292 -15.24 -13.31 -6.20
C LEU A 292 -15.67 -12.39 -5.07
N ILE A 293 -16.17 -11.17 -5.34
CA ILE A 293 -16.53 -10.19 -4.30
C ILE A 293 -17.75 -10.65 -3.51
#